data_AF-A0AAE6TMZ2-F1
#
_entry.id   AF-A0AAE6TMZ2-F1
#
_cell.length_a   1.000
_cell.length_b   1.000
_cell.length_c   1.000
_cell.angle_alpha   90.00
_cell.angle_beta   90.00
_cell.angle_gamma   90.00
#
_symmetry.space_group_name_H-M   'P 1'
#
loop_
_entity.id
_entity.type
_entity.pdbx_description
1 polymer ?
#
loop_
_entity_poly.entity_id
_entity_poly.type
_entity_poly.pdbx_seq_one_letter_code
_entity_poly.pdbx_strand_id
1 'polypeptide(L)'
;MSEPTPYISHVPYIEAIANALDAAGLTVVDWNADDTDPRDAHLEFDRQITAPAYGDDTEVNLLWREDRGWMAGWGDDDSQGGLDWIVDLFCGVLPTPDEMVTEARTIVAKIPGPQGAPYGRYRDSGDDDGLDAQLATYHRTQTWPSPDQAYAAAPSINSESDWATRTANEWADEGLDREWYLRHAAVLDRIALGIAHLDNQPGAAHAAEEADAAAVMLLDLDQARRDYDPRAYVRQQYALWHAQQDTSPEPFHS
;
A
#
# COMPACT_ATOMS: atom_id res chain seq x y z
N MET A 1 -7.38 -37.11 1.77
CA MET A 1 -7.39 -35.80 2.44
C MET A 1 -6.58 -34.91 1.55
N SER A 2 -7.22 -33.95 0.87
CA SER A 2 -6.50 -32.94 0.09
C SER A 2 -5.65 -32.11 1.04
N GLU A 3 -4.45 -31.73 0.63
CA GLU A 3 -3.63 -30.81 1.41
C GLU A 3 -4.37 -29.47 1.53
N PRO A 4 -4.36 -28.80 2.70
CA PRO A 4 -5.00 -27.51 2.85
C PRO A 4 -4.35 -26.51 1.88
N THR A 5 -5.19 -25.79 1.12
CA THR A 5 -4.73 -24.71 0.25
C THR A 5 -3.94 -23.71 1.10
N PRO A 6 -2.72 -23.32 0.70
CA PRO A 6 -1.92 -22.38 1.46
C PRO A 6 -2.67 -21.05 1.56
N TYR A 7 -2.69 -20.49 2.77
CA TYR A 7 -3.24 -19.18 3.06
C TYR A 7 -2.54 -18.12 2.19
N ILE A 8 -3.32 -17.26 1.51
CA ILE A 8 -2.83 -16.12 0.73
C ILE A 8 -3.42 -14.83 1.30
N SER A 9 -2.58 -13.93 1.81
CA SER A 9 -3.04 -12.64 2.34
C SER A 9 -3.85 -11.84 1.30
N HIS A 10 -4.95 -11.23 1.72
CA HIS A 10 -5.80 -10.36 0.90
C HIS A 10 -5.31 -8.90 0.87
N VAL A 11 -4.32 -8.53 1.68
CA VAL A 11 -3.80 -7.15 1.76
C VAL A 11 -3.45 -6.56 0.38
N PRO A 12 -2.72 -7.23 -0.54
CA PRO A 12 -2.42 -6.61 -1.84
C PRO A 12 -3.64 -6.42 -2.73
N TYR A 13 -4.71 -7.20 -2.53
CA TYR A 13 -5.97 -6.97 -3.23
C TYR A 13 -6.65 -5.70 -2.69
N ILE A 14 -6.74 -5.54 -1.38
CA ILE A 14 -7.32 -4.34 -0.75
C ILE A 14 -6.52 -3.08 -1.14
N GLU A 15 -5.20 -3.16 -1.12
CA GLU A 15 -4.29 -2.09 -1.57
C GLU A 15 -4.51 -1.75 -3.06
N ALA A 16 -4.73 -2.75 -3.93
CA ALA A 16 -5.03 -2.51 -5.33
C ALA A 16 -6.37 -1.78 -5.53
N ILE A 17 -7.37 -2.08 -4.70
CA ILE A 17 -8.64 -1.34 -4.69
C ILE A 17 -8.41 0.11 -4.24
N ALA A 18 -7.73 0.33 -3.11
CA ALA A 18 -7.46 1.66 -2.58
C ALA A 18 -6.74 2.54 -3.62
N ASN A 19 -5.67 2.03 -4.21
CA ASN A 19 -4.92 2.73 -5.26
C ASN A 19 -5.78 3.07 -6.49
N ALA A 20 -6.68 2.18 -6.90
CA ALA A 20 -7.58 2.44 -8.03
C ALA A 20 -8.62 3.53 -7.70
N LEU A 21 -9.12 3.56 -6.46
CA LEU A 21 -10.03 4.59 -5.97
C LEU A 21 -9.33 5.96 -5.96
N ASP A 22 -8.12 6.06 -5.40
CA ASP A 22 -7.32 7.29 -5.40
C ASP A 22 -7.04 7.79 -6.82
N ALA A 23 -6.59 6.89 -7.71
CA ALA A 23 -6.35 7.22 -9.11
C ALA A 23 -7.62 7.71 -9.84
N ALA A 24 -8.79 7.30 -9.36
CA ALA A 24 -10.10 7.71 -9.88
C ALA A 24 -10.64 9.02 -9.27
N GLY A 25 -9.89 9.64 -8.35
CA GLY A 25 -10.28 10.84 -7.60
C GLY A 25 -11.27 10.58 -6.47
N LEU A 26 -11.37 9.32 -6.02
CA LEU A 26 -12.19 8.89 -4.88
C LEU A 26 -11.27 8.65 -3.68
N THR A 27 -10.67 9.73 -3.18
CA THR A 27 -9.61 9.70 -2.16
C THR A 27 -9.97 8.80 -0.98
N VAL A 28 -9.09 7.83 -0.69
CA VAL A 28 -9.13 6.96 0.49
C VAL A 28 -8.19 7.54 1.54
N VAL A 29 -8.72 7.90 2.70
CA VAL A 29 -7.94 8.55 3.78
C VAL A 29 -7.32 7.54 4.73
N ASP A 30 -7.95 6.39 4.89
CA ASP A 30 -7.46 5.28 5.69
C ASP A 30 -7.98 3.95 5.14
N TRP A 31 -7.24 2.88 5.38
CA TRP A 31 -7.68 1.52 5.12
C TRP A 31 -6.92 0.50 5.96
N ASN A 32 -7.57 -0.61 6.27
CA ASN A 32 -6.94 -1.76 6.91
C ASN A 32 -7.40 -3.06 6.24
N ALA A 33 -6.61 -4.12 6.42
CA ALA A 33 -6.93 -5.48 6.00
C ALA A 33 -6.44 -6.44 7.10
N ASP A 34 -7.37 -7.00 7.87
CA ASP A 34 -7.06 -7.92 8.96
C ASP A 34 -7.16 -9.38 8.52
N ASP A 35 -6.14 -10.15 8.89
CA ASP A 35 -6.06 -11.60 8.64
C ASP A 35 -6.89 -12.41 9.64
N THR A 36 -7.99 -11.84 10.15
CA THR A 36 -8.98 -12.52 10.98
C THR A 36 -9.65 -13.66 10.19
N ASP A 37 -10.35 -14.55 10.88
CA ASP A 37 -11.14 -15.60 10.24
C ASP A 37 -12.63 -15.36 10.52
N PRO A 38 -13.44 -14.98 9.51
CA PRO A 38 -13.06 -14.69 8.11
C PRO A 38 -12.23 -13.42 7.96
N ARG A 39 -11.42 -13.32 6.90
CA ARG A 39 -10.62 -12.11 6.61
C ARG A 39 -11.55 -10.92 6.41
N ASP A 40 -11.12 -9.75 6.87
CA ASP A 40 -11.89 -8.52 6.70
C ASP A 40 -10.99 -7.34 6.32
N ALA A 41 -11.63 -6.27 5.85
CA ALA A 41 -10.98 -5.02 5.52
C ALA A 41 -11.96 -3.85 5.56
N HIS A 42 -11.44 -2.65 5.71
CA HIS A 42 -12.19 -1.41 5.53
C HIS A 42 -11.37 -0.37 4.77
N LEU A 43 -12.07 0.53 4.08
CA LEU A 43 -11.51 1.72 3.43
C LEU A 43 -12.41 2.91 3.75
N GLU A 44 -11.82 3.97 4.28
CA GLU A 44 -12.52 5.21 4.59
C GLU A 44 -12.32 6.23 3.45
N PHE A 45 -13.41 6.83 2.99
CA PHE A 45 -13.34 7.92 2.00
C PHE A 45 -13.08 9.27 2.67
N ASP A 46 -12.40 10.17 1.95
CA ASP A 46 -12.33 11.58 2.34
C ASP A 46 -13.74 12.18 2.45
N ARG A 47 -14.07 12.77 3.61
CA ARG A 47 -15.38 13.39 3.84
C ARG A 47 -15.69 14.49 2.82
N GLN A 48 -14.69 15.15 2.24
CA GLN A 48 -14.90 16.17 1.21
C GLN A 48 -15.58 15.61 -0.04
N ILE A 49 -15.33 14.35 -0.40
CA ILE A 49 -15.93 13.74 -1.60
C ILE A 49 -17.34 13.20 -1.31
N THR A 50 -17.64 12.79 -0.07
CA THR A 50 -18.93 12.19 0.32
C THR A 50 -19.91 13.19 0.93
N ALA A 51 -19.44 14.32 1.48
CA ALA A 51 -20.26 15.36 2.08
C ALA A 51 -21.47 15.81 1.25
N PRO A 52 -21.39 15.94 -0.10
CA PRO A 52 -22.56 16.31 -0.91
C PRO A 52 -23.75 15.34 -0.80
N ALA A 53 -23.50 14.07 -0.48
CA ALA A 53 -24.52 13.03 -0.36
C ALA A 53 -24.87 12.68 1.09
N TYR A 54 -23.90 12.77 2.01
CA TYR A 54 -24.03 12.26 3.38
C TYR A 54 -24.07 13.36 4.44
N GLY A 55 -23.53 14.54 4.17
CA GLY A 55 -23.29 15.60 5.16
C GLY A 55 -21.83 15.65 5.61
N ASP A 56 -21.42 16.80 6.16
CA ASP A 56 -20.01 17.09 6.47
C ASP A 56 -19.44 16.26 7.64
N ASP A 57 -20.32 15.77 8.52
CA ASP A 57 -19.95 15.06 9.76
C ASP A 57 -20.10 13.53 9.67
N THR A 58 -20.43 13.01 8.48
CA THR A 58 -20.70 11.59 8.27
C THR A 58 -19.49 10.89 7.64
N GLU A 59 -19.00 9.86 8.31
CA GLU A 59 -17.99 8.96 7.77
C GLU A 59 -18.62 7.97 6.80
N VAL A 60 -17.91 7.65 5.72
CA VAL A 60 -18.37 6.69 4.73
C VAL A 60 -17.25 5.71 4.42
N ASN A 61 -17.55 4.44 4.62
CA ASN A 61 -16.61 3.35 4.53
C ASN A 61 -17.06 2.31 3.52
N LEU A 62 -16.11 1.77 2.76
CA LEU A 62 -16.24 0.46 2.15
C LEU A 62 -15.77 -0.59 3.15
N LEU A 63 -16.56 -1.62 3.35
CA LEU A 63 -16.20 -2.77 4.18
C LEU A 63 -16.12 -4.00 3.29
N TRP A 64 -15.19 -4.88 3.58
CA TRP A 64 -15.05 -6.15 2.89
C TRP A 64 -14.93 -7.27 3.89
N ARG A 65 -15.59 -8.40 3.59
CA ARG A 65 -15.32 -9.66 4.27
C ARG A 65 -15.22 -10.80 3.30
N GLU A 66 -14.34 -11.74 3.59
CA GLU A 66 -14.14 -12.94 2.78
C GLU A 66 -15.41 -13.76 2.57
N ASP A 67 -16.28 -13.83 3.58
CA ASP A 67 -17.54 -14.59 3.56
C ASP A 67 -18.71 -13.83 2.92
N ARG A 68 -18.65 -12.50 2.87
CA ARG A 68 -19.81 -11.65 2.51
C ARG A 68 -19.59 -10.77 1.28
N GLY A 69 -18.34 -10.49 0.94
CA GLY A 69 -17.94 -9.51 -0.07
C GLY A 69 -18.05 -8.07 0.42
N TRP A 70 -18.29 -7.16 -0.50
CA TRP A 70 -18.27 -5.72 -0.24
C TRP A 70 -19.59 -5.14 0.26
N MET A 71 -19.47 -4.21 1.20
CA MET A 71 -20.54 -3.42 1.78
C MET A 71 -20.13 -1.95 1.79
N ALA A 72 -21.11 -1.06 1.83
CA ALA A 72 -20.91 0.34 2.18
C ALA A 72 -21.54 0.59 3.54
N GLY A 73 -20.84 1.30 4.43
CA GLY A 73 -21.41 1.74 5.69
C GLY A 73 -21.14 3.22 5.94
N TRP A 74 -22.02 3.84 6.71
CA TRP A 74 -21.88 5.24 7.08
C TRP A 74 -22.50 5.51 8.46
N GLY A 75 -21.97 6.50 9.15
CA GLY A 75 -22.41 6.91 10.48
C GLY A 75 -21.77 8.22 10.92
N ASP A 76 -22.32 8.81 11.98
CA ASP A 76 -21.77 10.04 12.54
C ASP A 76 -20.51 9.74 13.38
N ASP A 77 -19.50 10.60 13.25
CA ASP A 77 -18.18 10.50 13.94
C ASP A 77 -18.31 10.52 15.48
N ASP A 78 -19.40 11.08 16.01
CA ASP A 78 -19.65 11.17 17.46
C ASP A 78 -20.17 9.88 18.12
N SER A 79 -20.46 8.85 17.32
CA SER A 79 -21.18 7.64 17.74
C SER A 79 -20.30 6.53 18.33
N GLN A 80 -19.35 6.81 19.23
CA GLN A 80 -18.52 5.76 19.88
C GLN A 80 -17.98 4.68 18.90
N GLY A 81 -17.61 5.08 17.67
CA GLY A 81 -16.93 4.25 16.68
C GLY A 81 -17.79 3.22 15.94
N GLY A 82 -19.08 3.48 15.73
CA GLY A 82 -19.98 2.57 15.02
C GLY A 82 -20.59 3.16 13.74
N LEU A 83 -20.63 2.39 12.66
CA LEU A 83 -21.43 2.74 11.49
C LEU A 83 -22.91 2.56 11.81
N ASP A 84 -23.71 3.62 11.65
CA ASP A 84 -25.16 3.59 11.90
C ASP A 84 -25.90 2.72 10.88
N TRP A 85 -25.35 2.64 9.66
CA TRP A 85 -25.95 1.94 8.53
C TRP A 85 -24.89 1.14 7.78
N ILE A 86 -25.27 -0.05 7.32
CA ILE A 86 -24.45 -0.90 6.45
C ILE A 86 -25.37 -1.50 5.39
N VAL A 87 -24.95 -1.45 4.13
CA VAL A 87 -25.64 -2.09 3.00
C VAL A 87 -24.67 -2.94 2.19
N ASP A 88 -25.14 -4.10 1.74
CA ASP A 88 -24.40 -4.94 0.80
C ASP A 88 -24.39 -4.31 -0.60
N LEU A 89 -23.24 -4.37 -1.27
CA LEU A 89 -23.07 -3.84 -2.64
C LEU A 89 -23.37 -4.88 -3.72
N PHE A 90 -23.42 -6.17 -3.36
CA PHE A 90 -23.73 -7.27 -4.26
C PHE A 90 -22.82 -7.39 -5.51
N CYS A 91 -21.62 -6.78 -5.47
CA CYS A 91 -20.63 -6.85 -6.54
C CYS A 91 -19.67 -8.06 -6.43
N GLY A 92 -20.02 -9.06 -5.61
CA GLY A 92 -19.21 -10.25 -5.37
C GLY A 92 -18.14 -10.07 -4.29
N VAL A 93 -17.33 -11.13 -4.08
CA VAL A 93 -16.26 -11.15 -3.08
C VAL A 93 -14.99 -10.48 -3.61
N LEU A 94 -14.59 -10.75 -4.85
CA LEU A 94 -13.38 -10.18 -5.47
C LEU A 94 -13.70 -9.45 -6.78
N PRO A 95 -14.51 -8.37 -6.79
CA PRO A 95 -14.58 -7.50 -7.96
C PRO A 95 -13.19 -6.99 -8.33
N THR A 96 -12.99 -6.70 -9.61
CA THR A 96 -11.77 -6.02 -10.07
C THR A 96 -11.70 -4.59 -9.53
N PRO A 97 -10.51 -3.96 -9.45
CA PRO A 97 -10.39 -2.57 -9.04
C PRO A 97 -11.26 -1.60 -9.85
N ASP A 98 -11.38 -1.78 -11.15
CA ASP A 98 -12.22 -0.94 -12.02
C ASP A 98 -13.72 -1.11 -11.74
N GLU A 99 -14.16 -2.33 -11.44
CA GLU A 99 -15.54 -2.61 -11.01
C GLU A 99 -15.82 -1.93 -9.66
N MET A 100 -14.88 -2.01 -8.72
CA MET A 100 -15.02 -1.36 -7.42
C MET A 100 -15.03 0.17 -7.53
N VAL A 101 -14.22 0.76 -8.42
CA VAL A 101 -14.30 2.20 -8.74
C VAL A 101 -15.69 2.56 -9.24
N THR A 102 -16.29 1.74 -10.10
CA THR A 102 -17.64 1.98 -10.64
C THR A 102 -18.70 1.98 -9.54
N GLU A 103 -18.64 1.01 -8.62
CA GLU A 103 -19.54 0.94 -7.47
C GLU A 103 -19.31 2.10 -6.48
N ALA A 104 -18.05 2.42 -6.16
CA ALA A 104 -17.68 3.51 -5.28
C ALA A 104 -18.20 4.86 -5.78
N ARG A 105 -18.15 5.14 -7.09
CA ARG A 105 -18.75 6.35 -7.67
C ARG A 105 -20.24 6.46 -7.37
N THR A 106 -20.96 5.34 -7.33
CA THR A 106 -22.38 5.32 -7.01
C THR A 106 -22.63 5.65 -5.55
N ILE A 107 -21.79 5.14 -4.65
CA ILE A 107 -21.86 5.36 -3.20
C ILE A 107 -21.56 6.81 -2.88
N VAL A 108 -20.42 7.33 -3.35
CA VAL A 108 -20.00 8.72 -3.11
C VAL A 108 -21.04 9.71 -3.64
N ALA A 109 -21.70 9.41 -4.76
CA ALA A 109 -22.70 10.31 -5.35
C ALA A 109 -24.06 10.32 -4.65
N LYS A 110 -24.43 9.25 -3.92
CA LYS A 110 -25.73 9.15 -3.24
C LYS A 110 -25.74 8.04 -2.19
N ILE A 111 -26.54 8.24 -1.14
CA ILE A 111 -26.86 7.20 -0.18
C ILE A 111 -27.51 6.01 -0.92
N PRO A 112 -26.91 4.81 -0.87
CA PRO A 112 -27.47 3.64 -1.52
C PRO A 112 -28.78 3.23 -0.83
N GLY A 113 -29.81 2.95 -1.65
CA GLY A 113 -31.06 2.39 -1.14
C GLY A 113 -30.90 0.94 -0.68
N PRO A 114 -31.88 0.37 0.03
CA PRO A 114 -31.87 -1.04 0.41
C PRO A 114 -31.76 -1.91 -0.84
N GLN A 115 -30.63 -2.60 -0.98
CA GLN A 115 -30.41 -3.49 -2.12
C GLN A 115 -31.12 -4.83 -1.85
N GLY A 116 -32.27 -5.03 -2.50
CA GLY A 116 -33.13 -6.21 -2.35
C GLY A 116 -32.75 -7.39 -3.26
N ALA A 117 -31.48 -7.57 -3.59
CA ALA A 117 -31.01 -8.68 -4.42
C ALA A 117 -31.00 -9.99 -3.62
N PRO A 118 -31.11 -11.17 -4.27
CA PRO A 118 -30.95 -12.45 -3.58
C PRO A 118 -29.60 -12.43 -2.87
N TYR A 119 -29.61 -12.81 -1.58
CA TYR A 119 -28.48 -12.82 -0.66
C TYR A 119 -27.14 -12.97 -1.38
N GLY A 120 -26.20 -12.05 -1.08
CA GLY A 120 -24.79 -12.26 -1.44
C GLY A 120 -24.45 -13.70 -1.06
N ARG A 121 -23.86 -14.46 -1.98
CA ARG A 121 -23.53 -15.86 -1.71
C ARG A 121 -22.57 -15.86 -0.53
N TYR A 122 -23.12 -16.08 0.66
CA TYR A 122 -22.33 -16.24 1.87
C TYR A 122 -21.40 -17.43 1.60
N ARG A 123 -20.11 -17.14 1.55
CA ARG A 123 -19.04 -18.12 1.42
C ARG A 123 -18.66 -18.56 2.82
N ASP A 124 -18.40 -19.84 3.03
CA ASP A 124 -17.82 -20.29 4.31
C ASP A 124 -16.30 -20.10 4.23
N SER A 125 -15.69 -19.66 5.33
CA SER A 125 -14.22 -19.54 5.41
C SER A 125 -13.54 -20.86 5.04
N GLY A 126 -12.54 -20.79 4.16
CA GLY A 126 -11.79 -21.97 3.71
C GLY A 126 -12.49 -22.82 2.63
N ASP A 127 -13.56 -22.32 2.00
CA ASP A 127 -14.12 -22.93 0.80
C ASP A 127 -13.05 -23.01 -0.32
N ASP A 128 -12.92 -24.20 -0.93
CA ASP A 128 -12.06 -24.45 -2.10
C ASP A 128 -12.73 -23.97 -3.40
N ASP A 129 -13.07 -22.68 -3.43
CA ASP A 129 -13.70 -22.00 -4.57
C ASP A 129 -12.69 -21.16 -5.38
N GLY A 130 -11.40 -21.31 -5.06
CA GLY A 130 -10.31 -20.63 -5.74
C GLY A 130 -10.07 -19.19 -5.30
N LEU A 131 -10.63 -18.72 -4.18
CA LEU A 131 -10.33 -17.39 -3.64
C LEU A 131 -8.82 -17.14 -3.50
N ASP A 132 -8.09 -18.05 -2.84
CA ASP A 132 -6.65 -17.90 -2.63
C ASP A 132 -5.88 -17.82 -3.96
N ALA A 133 -6.32 -18.57 -4.98
CA ALA A 133 -5.72 -18.50 -6.31
C ALA A 133 -5.97 -17.15 -7.00
N GLN A 134 -7.14 -16.54 -6.78
CA GLN A 134 -7.46 -15.19 -7.26
C GLN A 134 -6.67 -14.12 -6.51
N LEU A 135 -6.61 -14.19 -5.17
CA LEU A 135 -5.80 -13.27 -4.36
C LEU A 135 -4.31 -13.33 -4.73
N ALA A 136 -3.80 -14.53 -5.05
CA ALA A 136 -2.42 -14.72 -5.50
C ALA A 136 -2.10 -14.01 -6.83
N THR A 137 -3.09 -13.50 -7.58
CA THR A 137 -2.85 -12.67 -8.77
C THR A 137 -2.43 -11.24 -8.40
N TYR A 138 -2.95 -10.69 -7.30
CA TYR A 138 -2.61 -9.36 -6.80
C TYR A 138 -1.23 -9.31 -6.14
N HIS A 139 -0.76 -10.44 -5.60
CA HIS A 139 0.63 -10.62 -5.19
C HIS A 139 1.61 -10.59 -6.37
N ARG A 140 1.16 -10.99 -7.57
CA ARG A 140 2.01 -11.03 -8.78
C ARG A 140 2.12 -9.68 -9.50
N THR A 141 1.27 -8.71 -9.14
CA THR A 141 1.24 -7.39 -9.81
C THR A 141 2.20 -6.36 -9.22
N GLN A 142 2.81 -6.61 -8.05
CA GLN A 142 3.85 -5.74 -7.52
C GLN A 142 5.18 -6.04 -8.24
N THR A 143 5.30 -5.50 -9.45
CA THR A 143 6.54 -5.60 -10.25
C THR A 143 7.54 -4.62 -9.67
N TRP A 144 8.37 -5.09 -8.75
CA TRP A 144 9.48 -4.30 -8.21
C TRP A 144 10.46 -3.95 -9.34
N PRO A 145 10.95 -2.70 -9.41
CA PRO A 145 11.99 -2.36 -10.37
C PRO A 145 13.24 -3.19 -10.07
N SER A 146 13.89 -3.68 -11.12
CA SER A 146 15.24 -4.25 -10.98
C SER A 146 16.21 -3.17 -10.45
N PRO A 147 17.32 -3.55 -9.79
CA PRO A 147 18.30 -2.57 -9.33
C PRO A 147 18.79 -1.63 -10.43
N ASP A 148 18.99 -2.17 -11.64
CA ASP A 148 19.42 -1.39 -12.80
C ASP A 148 18.38 -0.34 -13.20
N GLN A 149 17.09 -0.66 -13.11
CA GLN A 149 16.01 0.29 -13.39
C GLN A 149 15.89 1.34 -12.29
N ALA A 150 15.93 0.93 -11.02
CA ALA A 150 15.74 1.81 -9.88
C ALA A 150 16.85 2.86 -9.75
N TYR A 151 18.09 2.47 -10.07
CA TYR A 151 19.27 3.33 -9.87
C TYR A 151 19.87 3.89 -11.16
N ALA A 152 19.17 3.77 -12.29
CA ALA A 152 19.67 4.22 -13.60
C ALA A 152 20.12 5.70 -13.61
N ALA A 153 19.38 6.57 -12.90
CA ALA A 153 19.65 8.00 -12.79
C ALA A 153 20.33 8.40 -11.46
N ALA A 154 20.62 7.42 -10.59
CA ALA A 154 21.13 7.71 -9.26
C ALA A 154 22.53 8.36 -9.31
N PRO A 155 22.82 9.36 -8.46
CA PRO A 155 24.16 9.95 -8.38
C PRO A 155 25.22 8.91 -8.00
N SER A 156 26.51 9.23 -8.17
CA SER A 156 27.58 8.28 -7.82
C SER A 156 27.54 7.91 -6.33
N ILE A 157 27.91 6.67 -5.98
CA ILE A 157 27.93 6.19 -4.59
C ILE A 157 28.70 7.16 -3.69
N ASN A 158 29.89 7.61 -4.10
CA ASN A 158 30.69 8.55 -3.31
C ASN A 158 29.95 9.87 -3.04
N SER A 159 29.29 10.44 -4.05
CA SER A 159 28.53 11.68 -3.89
C SER A 159 27.35 11.53 -2.92
N GLU A 160 26.65 10.39 -2.98
CA GLU A 160 25.55 10.10 -2.06
C GLU A 160 26.06 9.83 -0.64
N SER A 161 27.15 9.08 -0.48
CA SER A 161 27.76 8.82 0.84
C SER A 161 28.26 10.11 1.51
N ASP A 162 28.89 11.01 0.74
CA ASP A 162 29.34 12.32 1.23
C ASP A 162 28.16 13.21 1.63
N TRP A 163 27.08 13.20 0.83
CA TRP A 163 25.84 13.90 1.17
C TRP A 163 25.21 13.35 2.45
N ALA A 164 25.00 12.03 2.53
CA ALA A 164 24.34 11.39 3.66
C ALA A 164 25.10 11.64 4.97
N THR A 165 26.44 11.58 4.93
CA THR A 165 27.32 11.83 6.08
C THR A 165 27.27 13.29 6.51
N ARG A 166 27.30 14.24 5.57
CA ARG A 166 27.22 15.67 5.87
C ARG A 166 25.87 16.03 6.48
N THR A 167 24.77 15.56 5.88
CA THR A 167 23.42 15.78 6.40
C THR A 167 23.27 15.19 7.80
N ALA A 168 23.76 13.97 8.04
CA ALA A 168 23.71 13.35 9.36
C ALA A 168 24.47 14.16 10.44
N ASN A 169 25.61 14.75 10.09
CA ASN A 169 26.37 15.60 11.00
C ASN A 169 25.72 16.97 11.25
N GLU A 170 25.09 17.55 10.22
CA GLU A 170 24.41 18.85 10.32
C GLU A 170 23.13 18.76 11.18
N TRP A 171 22.44 17.62 11.16
CA TRP A 171 21.12 17.44 11.79
C TRP A 171 21.14 16.50 13.02
N ALA A 172 22.32 16.29 13.62
CA ALA A 172 22.51 15.31 14.69
C ALA A 172 21.54 15.46 15.89
N ASP A 173 21.08 16.69 16.17
CA ASP A 173 20.19 16.99 17.30
C ASP A 173 18.69 17.11 16.93
N GLU A 174 18.37 17.20 15.63
CA GLU A 174 16.99 17.49 15.14
C GLU A 174 16.28 16.27 14.54
N GLY A 175 17.02 15.18 14.33
CA GLY A 175 16.51 13.98 13.66
C GLY A 175 16.56 14.11 12.13
N LEU A 176 16.57 12.97 11.47
CA LEU A 176 16.70 12.87 10.02
C LEU A 176 15.33 12.63 9.40
N ASP A 177 15.09 13.23 8.23
CA ASP A 177 13.83 13.10 7.52
C ASP A 177 13.76 11.82 6.68
N ARG A 178 12.56 11.54 6.14
CA ARG A 178 12.32 10.37 5.29
C ARG A 178 13.22 10.36 4.05
N GLU A 179 13.51 11.52 3.45
CA GLU A 179 14.41 11.59 2.29
C GLU A 179 15.80 11.06 2.64
N TRP A 180 16.33 11.47 3.77
CA TRP A 180 17.61 10.96 4.25
C TRP A 180 17.60 9.45 4.42
N TYR A 181 16.59 8.87 5.08
CA TYR A 181 16.50 7.42 5.27
C TYR A 181 16.39 6.68 3.93
N LEU A 182 15.57 7.18 3.00
CA LEU A 182 15.42 6.59 1.67
C LEU A 182 16.74 6.60 0.88
N ARG A 183 17.40 7.75 0.80
CA ARG A 183 18.66 7.90 0.06
C ARG A 183 19.81 7.13 0.71
N HIS A 184 19.83 7.08 2.04
CA HIS A 184 20.81 6.29 2.80
C HIS A 184 20.63 4.78 2.55
N ALA A 185 19.40 4.27 2.62
CA ALA A 185 19.10 2.87 2.32
C ALA A 185 19.45 2.53 0.85
N ALA A 186 19.14 3.42 -0.10
CA ALA A 186 19.46 3.23 -1.51
C ALA A 186 20.97 3.17 -1.79
N VAL A 187 21.79 4.01 -1.14
CA VAL A 187 23.26 3.96 -1.32
C VAL A 187 23.85 2.68 -0.73
N LEU A 188 23.36 2.21 0.43
CA LEU A 188 23.80 0.96 1.03
C LEU A 188 23.41 -0.25 0.17
N ASP A 189 22.19 -0.29 -0.38
CA ASP A 189 21.77 -1.33 -1.32
C ASP A 189 22.68 -1.38 -2.56
N ARG A 190 23.07 -0.23 -3.11
CA ARG A 190 23.99 -0.14 -4.26
C ARG A 190 25.41 -0.59 -3.91
N ILE A 191 25.90 -0.29 -2.71
CA ILE A 191 27.19 -0.79 -2.23
C ILE A 191 27.14 -2.32 -2.13
N ALA A 192 26.11 -2.86 -1.49
CA ALA A 192 25.91 -4.30 -1.34
C ALA A 192 25.87 -5.01 -2.70
N LEU A 193 25.12 -4.47 -3.67
CA LEU A 193 25.07 -4.98 -5.05
C LEU A 193 26.43 -4.92 -5.75
N GLY A 194 27.17 -3.81 -5.59
CA GLY A 194 28.47 -3.60 -6.21
C GLY A 194 29.54 -4.59 -5.74
N ILE A 195 29.45 -5.05 -4.49
CA ILE A 195 30.41 -6.00 -3.91
C ILE A 195 29.87 -7.43 -3.78
N ALA A 196 28.62 -7.69 -4.17
CA ALA A 196 27.99 -9.00 -4.08
C ALA A 196 28.81 -10.10 -4.77
N HIS A 197 29.40 -9.81 -5.93
CA HIS A 197 30.27 -10.76 -6.66
C HIS A 197 31.52 -11.22 -5.88
N LEU A 198 31.81 -10.61 -4.72
CA LEU A 198 32.87 -10.99 -3.79
C LEU A 198 32.38 -11.95 -2.69
N ASP A 199 31.27 -12.67 -2.90
CA ASP A 199 30.49 -13.58 -2.02
C ASP A 199 31.24 -14.39 -0.92
N ASN A 200 32.57 -14.52 -0.99
CA ASN A 200 33.39 -15.19 0.02
C ASN A 200 34.21 -14.24 0.93
N GLN A 201 33.95 -12.93 0.86
CA GLN A 201 34.61 -11.94 1.72
C GLN A 201 33.68 -11.45 2.83
N PRO A 202 34.16 -11.33 4.09
CA PRO A 202 33.36 -10.81 5.20
C PRO A 202 32.70 -9.45 4.93
N GLY A 203 33.32 -8.61 4.08
CA GLY A 203 32.77 -7.31 3.71
C GLY A 203 31.49 -7.38 2.86
N ALA A 204 31.32 -8.40 2.03
CA ALA A 204 30.12 -8.54 1.20
C ALA A 204 28.88 -8.89 2.02
N ALA A 205 29.03 -9.82 2.98
CA ALA A 205 27.97 -10.17 3.92
C ALA A 205 27.58 -8.97 4.80
N HIS A 206 28.56 -8.24 5.33
CA HIS A 206 28.30 -7.08 6.17
C HIS A 206 27.55 -5.97 5.42
N ALA A 207 27.93 -5.66 4.18
CA ALA A 207 27.21 -4.65 3.40
C ALA A 207 25.77 -5.07 3.06
N ALA A 208 25.53 -6.37 2.84
CA ALA A 208 24.18 -6.88 2.62
C ALA A 208 23.32 -6.73 3.90
N GLU A 209 23.86 -7.09 5.06
CA GLU A 209 23.20 -6.91 6.36
C GLU A 209 22.90 -5.44 6.66
N GLU A 210 23.84 -4.53 6.39
CA GLU A 210 23.63 -3.08 6.58
C GLU A 210 22.55 -2.55 5.63
N ALA A 211 22.54 -2.98 4.36
CA ALA A 211 21.51 -2.62 3.40
C ALA A 211 20.13 -3.13 3.81
N ASP A 212 20.04 -4.38 4.29
CA ASP A 212 18.78 -4.95 4.80
C ASP A 212 18.28 -4.19 6.03
N ALA A 213 19.16 -3.89 6.99
CA ALA A 213 18.80 -3.15 8.20
C ALA A 213 18.28 -1.73 7.87
N ALA A 214 18.96 -1.01 6.98
CA ALA A 214 18.52 0.32 6.53
C ALA A 214 17.18 0.26 5.77
N ALA A 215 16.97 -0.78 4.96
CA ALA A 215 15.73 -0.99 4.25
C ALA A 215 14.56 -1.31 5.20
N VAL A 216 14.78 -2.13 6.23
CA VAL A 216 13.78 -2.40 7.28
C VAL A 216 13.43 -1.14 8.05
N MET A 217 14.42 -0.31 8.39
CA MET A 217 14.17 0.98 9.04
C MET A 217 13.28 1.89 8.20
N LEU A 218 13.45 1.91 6.87
CA LEU A 218 12.57 2.66 5.97
C LEU A 218 11.15 2.06 5.94
N LEU A 219 11.01 0.74 5.88
CA LEU A 219 9.70 0.08 5.94
C LEU A 219 8.96 0.44 7.25
N ASP A 220 9.64 0.37 8.39
CA ASP A 220 9.04 0.72 9.69
C ASP A 220 8.70 2.22 9.76
N LEU A 221 9.54 3.11 9.21
CA LEU A 221 9.26 4.55 9.12
C LEU A 221 8.02 4.84 8.28
N ASP A 222 7.88 4.14 7.17
CA ASP A 222 6.76 4.29 6.23
C ASP A 222 5.50 3.53 6.69
N GLN A 223 5.60 2.79 7.80
CA GLN A 223 4.58 1.86 8.27
C GLN A 223 4.12 0.89 7.16
N ALA A 224 5.06 0.54 6.27
CA ALA A 224 4.82 -0.34 5.15
C ALA A 224 4.75 -1.80 5.60
N ARG A 225 4.19 -2.65 4.74
CA ARG A 225 3.96 -4.05 5.06
C ARG A 225 5.27 -4.79 5.32
N ARG A 226 5.28 -5.59 6.39
CA ARG A 226 6.46 -6.34 6.84
C ARG A 226 6.77 -7.58 6.00
N ASP A 227 5.86 -7.99 5.12
CA ASP A 227 6.04 -9.10 4.19
C ASP A 227 6.71 -8.68 2.86
N TYR A 228 7.00 -7.39 2.68
CA TYR A 228 7.78 -6.91 1.54
C TYR A 228 9.25 -7.35 1.62
N ASP A 229 9.86 -7.60 0.47
CA ASP A 229 11.32 -7.61 0.35
C ASP A 229 11.80 -6.18 0.64
N PRO A 230 12.53 -5.94 1.75
CA PRO A 230 12.88 -4.59 2.16
C PRO A 230 13.70 -3.85 1.11
N ARG A 231 14.62 -4.55 0.44
CA ARG A 231 15.49 -3.94 -0.56
C ARG A 231 14.75 -3.67 -1.86
N ALA A 232 13.79 -4.53 -2.23
CA ALA A 232 12.89 -4.26 -3.35
C ALA A 232 11.99 -3.03 -3.08
N TYR A 233 11.52 -2.88 -1.85
CA TYR A 233 10.76 -1.71 -1.40
C TYR A 233 11.57 -0.42 -1.55
N VAL A 234 12.81 -0.39 -1.02
CA VAL A 234 13.73 0.76 -1.18
C VAL A 234 13.91 1.15 -2.65
N ARG A 235 14.12 0.17 -3.54
CA ARG A 235 14.30 0.41 -4.98
C ARG A 235 13.06 1.04 -5.61
N GLN A 236 11.86 0.60 -5.26
CA GLN A 236 10.62 1.21 -5.73
C GLN A 236 10.47 2.64 -5.22
N GLN A 237 10.62 2.85 -3.91
CA GLN A 237 10.47 4.18 -3.31
C GLN A 237 11.50 5.17 -3.86
N TYR A 238 12.73 4.72 -4.10
CA TYR A 238 13.78 5.55 -4.68
C TYR A 238 13.44 5.95 -6.13
N ALA A 239 12.95 5.00 -6.93
CA ALA A 239 12.53 5.27 -8.31
C ALA A 239 11.37 6.26 -8.37
N LEU A 240 10.38 6.13 -7.48
CA LEU A 240 9.24 7.06 -7.38
C LEU A 240 9.67 8.45 -6.95
N TRP A 241 10.49 8.56 -5.89
CA TRP A 241 11.03 9.83 -5.42
C TRP A 241 11.82 10.55 -6.52
N HIS A 242 12.70 9.84 -7.22
CA HIS A 242 13.49 10.43 -8.30
C HIS A 242 12.62 10.94 -9.45
N ALA A 243 11.59 10.18 -9.84
CA ALA A 243 10.65 10.60 -10.88
C ALA A 243 9.89 11.88 -10.50
N GLN A 244 9.56 12.06 -9.22
CA GLN A 244 8.90 13.27 -8.72
C GLN A 244 9.82 14.51 -8.79
N GLN A 245 11.11 14.34 -8.50
CA GLN A 245 12.11 15.42 -8.63
C GLN A 245 12.24 15.90 -10.07
N ASP A 246 12.25 14.99 -11.04
CA ASP A 246 12.34 15.31 -12.48
C ASP A 246 11.10 16.05 -13.01
N THR A 247 9.95 15.89 -12.36
CA THR A 247 8.68 16.54 -12.76
C THR A 247 8.43 17.89 -12.09
N SER A 248 9.29 18.33 -11.15
CA SER A 248 9.15 19.66 -10.55
C SER A 248 9.61 20.75 -11.54
N PRO A 249 8.71 21.64 -12.02
CA PRO A 249 9.10 22.68 -12.96
C PRO A 249 10.03 23.69 -12.26
N GLU A 250 11.20 23.96 -12.84
CA GLU A 250 12.09 24.99 -12.31
C GLU A 250 11.35 26.34 -12.17
N PRO A 251 11.45 27.01 -11.01
CA PRO A 251 10.93 28.36 -10.89
C PRO A 251 11.74 29.26 -11.82
N PHE A 252 11.07 29.81 -12.83
CA PHE A 252 11.60 30.87 -13.68
C PHE A 252 12.06 32.05 -12.80
N HIS A 253 13.35 32.12 -12.52
CA HIS A 253 13.98 33.34 -12.04
C HIS A 253 14.20 34.26 -13.25
N SER A 254 13.34 35.28 -13.36
CA SER A 254 13.57 36.47 -14.19
C SER A 254 14.49 37.46 -13.49
#